data_AF-A0A962W068-F1
#
_entry.id   AF-A0A962W068-F1
#
_cell.length_a   1.000
_cell.length_b   1.000
_cell.length_c   1.000
_cell.angle_alpha   90.00
_cell.angle_beta   90.00
_cell.angle_gamma   90.00
#
_symmetry.space_group_name_H-M   'P 1'
#
loop_
_entity.id
_entity.type
_entity.pdbx_description
1 polymer ?
#
loop_
_entity_poly.entity_id
_entity_poly.type
_entity_poly.pdbx_seq_one_letter_code
_entity_poly.pdbx_strand_id
1 'polypeptide(L)'
;WFAAFGGAGFYIEMYGGGGIAGLIFEDVNRALFALLGYFPLSGVLNVLAVFLIFIFLVTSADSGTFVVSMMTSNGNLNPSTPLKLTWGVLIAVIAAAVLFSGSATVAKAMAITGAVPFSLVLCLQVVAFLRTIRREETVTTLHEDQADRLIHPLEETR
;
A
#
# COMPACT_ATOMS: atom_id res chain seq x y z
N TRP A 1 14.62 -1.75 6.65
CA TRP A 1 14.77 -2.14 5.24
C TRP A 1 15.82 -1.30 4.52
N PHE A 2 15.56 -0.01 4.25
CA PHE A 2 16.49 0.87 3.52
C PHE A 2 17.89 0.97 4.15
N ALA A 3 17.99 1.14 5.47
CA ALA A 3 19.28 1.17 6.16
C ALA A 3 20.09 -0.13 5.99
N ALA A 4 19.42 -1.30 5.96
CA ALA A 4 20.08 -2.59 5.82
C ALA A 4 20.49 -2.86 4.35
N PHE A 5 19.52 -2.90 3.43
CA PHE A 5 19.79 -3.24 2.01
C PHE A 5 20.45 -2.10 1.26
N GLY A 6 19.99 -0.86 1.46
CA GLY A 6 20.59 0.32 0.86
C GLY A 6 21.97 0.60 1.43
N GLY A 7 22.12 0.51 2.76
CA GLY A 7 23.43 0.62 3.41
C GLY A 7 24.43 -0.43 2.93
N ALA A 8 24.01 -1.69 2.81
CA ALA A 8 24.84 -2.76 2.24
C ALA A 8 25.22 -2.49 0.77
N GLY A 9 24.26 -2.04 -0.04
CA GLY A 9 24.53 -1.67 -1.44
C GLY A 9 25.55 -0.54 -1.56
N PHE A 10 25.39 0.54 -0.78
CA PHE A 10 26.37 1.63 -0.73
C PHE A 10 27.74 1.16 -0.25
N TYR A 11 27.78 0.34 0.79
CA TYR A 11 29.04 -0.19 1.30
C TYR A 11 29.78 -1.02 0.24
N ILE A 12 29.08 -1.89 -0.47
CA ILE A 12 29.67 -2.72 -1.54
C ILE A 12 30.14 -1.87 -2.72
N GLU A 13 29.39 -0.84 -3.09
CA GLU A 13 29.76 0.06 -4.19
C GLU A 13 30.98 0.93 -3.85
N MET A 14 31.08 1.41 -2.60
CA MET A 14 32.15 2.32 -2.17
C MET A 14 33.43 1.60 -1.71
N TYR A 15 33.30 0.47 -1.01
CA TYR A 15 34.42 -0.20 -0.32
C TYR A 15 34.60 -1.66 -0.73
N GLY A 16 33.69 -2.22 -1.51
CA GLY A 16 33.71 -3.62 -1.94
C GLY A 16 34.18 -3.80 -3.39
N GLY A 17 33.65 -4.84 -4.05
CA GLY A 17 33.95 -5.15 -5.45
C GLY A 17 33.26 -4.24 -6.49
N GLY A 18 32.36 -3.35 -6.06
CA GLY A 18 31.62 -2.43 -6.93
C GLY A 18 30.75 -3.12 -7.98
N GLY A 19 30.14 -2.33 -8.87
CA GLY A 19 29.47 -2.83 -10.09
C GLY A 19 27.99 -3.16 -9.94
N ILE A 20 27.42 -3.05 -8.73
CA ILE A 20 25.98 -3.19 -8.51
C ILE A 20 25.25 -2.03 -9.19
N ALA A 21 25.77 -0.80 -9.06
CA ALA A 21 25.15 0.39 -9.64
C ALA A 21 24.95 0.25 -11.16
N GLY A 22 25.97 -0.23 -11.89
CA GLY A 22 25.89 -0.45 -13.34
C GLY A 22 24.78 -1.44 -13.73
N LEU A 23 24.69 -2.58 -13.03
CA LEU A 23 23.64 -3.57 -13.27
C LEU A 23 22.23 -3.02 -13.01
N ILE A 24 22.07 -2.15 -12.01
CA ILE A 24 20.79 -1.52 -11.69
C ILE A 24 20.37 -0.51 -12.76
N PHE A 25 21.32 0.23 -13.33
CA PHE A 25 21.03 1.17 -14.42
C PHE A 25 20.53 0.46 -15.68
N GLU A 26 21.01 -0.76 -15.94
CA GLU A 26 20.52 -1.59 -17.04
C GLU A 26 19.17 -2.24 -16.73
N ASP A 27 19.05 -2.88 -15.56
CA ASP A 27 17.84 -3.60 -15.15
C ASP A 27 17.66 -3.57 -13.63
N VAL A 28 16.77 -2.68 -13.19
CA VAL A 28 16.42 -2.53 -11.77
C VAL A 28 15.88 -3.82 -11.16
N ASN A 29 15.31 -4.75 -11.94
CA ASN A 29 14.78 -6.01 -11.43
C ASN A 29 15.88 -6.93 -10.90
N ARG A 30 17.13 -6.73 -11.33
CA ARG A 30 18.28 -7.51 -10.87
C ARG A 30 18.90 -6.99 -9.59
N ALA A 31 18.52 -5.79 -9.13
CA ALA A 31 19.15 -5.10 -8.00
C ALA A 31 19.25 -5.97 -6.74
N LEU A 32 18.13 -6.58 -6.33
CA LEU A 32 18.07 -7.39 -5.12
C LEU A 32 18.95 -8.64 -5.22
N PHE A 33 18.85 -9.36 -6.34
CA PHE A 33 19.58 -10.61 -6.56
C PHE A 33 21.09 -10.37 -6.74
N ALA A 34 21.46 -9.27 -7.40
CA ALA A 34 22.84 -8.83 -7.50
C ALA A 34 23.42 -8.51 -6.12
N LEU A 35 22.68 -7.78 -5.28
CA LEU A 35 23.09 -7.48 -3.91
C LEU A 35 23.28 -8.75 -3.07
N LEU A 36 22.32 -9.69 -3.12
CA LEU A 36 22.40 -10.97 -2.41
C LEU A 36 23.57 -11.84 -2.89
N GLY A 37 24.04 -11.64 -4.12
CA GLY A 37 25.22 -12.29 -4.68
C GLY A 37 26.51 -12.03 -3.92
N TYR A 38 26.63 -10.90 -3.22
CA TYR A 38 27.83 -10.55 -2.43
C TYR A 38 27.87 -11.22 -1.06
N PHE A 39 26.80 -11.89 -0.65
CA PHE A 39 26.72 -12.57 0.64
C PHE A 39 27.03 -14.07 0.50
N PRO A 40 27.64 -14.69 1.53
CA PRO A 40 27.75 -16.15 1.56
C PRO A 40 26.35 -16.77 1.50
N LEU A 41 26.22 -17.94 0.87
CA LEU A 41 24.94 -18.63 0.64
C LEU A 41 23.96 -17.90 -0.30
N SER A 42 24.46 -17.08 -1.23
CA SER A 42 23.65 -16.34 -2.20
C SER A 42 22.57 -17.17 -2.90
N GLY A 43 22.87 -18.44 -3.26
CA GLY A 43 21.88 -19.36 -3.83
C GLY A 43 20.66 -19.60 -2.94
N VAL A 44 20.87 -19.83 -1.64
CA VAL A 44 19.79 -20.01 -0.66
C VAL A 44 19.02 -18.71 -0.45
N LEU A 45 19.73 -17.59 -0.34
CA LEU A 45 19.13 -16.27 -0.16
C LEU A 45 18.24 -15.88 -1.35
N ASN A 46 18.67 -16.19 -2.58
CA ASN A 46 17.89 -15.93 -3.79
C ASN A 46 16.61 -16.77 -3.84
N VAL A 47 16.68 -18.06 -3.50
CA VAL A 47 15.49 -18.92 -3.40
C VAL A 47 14.52 -18.39 -2.35
N LEU A 48 15.03 -18.00 -1.18
CA LEU A 48 14.22 -17.44 -0.11
C LEU A 48 13.59 -16.11 -0.53
N ALA A 49 14.32 -15.25 -1.24
CA ALA A 49 13.81 -13.97 -1.75
C ALA A 49 12.64 -14.18 -2.71
N VAL A 50 12.76 -15.11 -3.67
CA VAL A 50 11.66 -15.46 -4.59
C VAL A 50 10.44 -15.97 -3.82
N PHE A 51 10.65 -16.83 -2.82
CA PHE A 51 9.56 -17.36 -2.00
C PHE A 51 8.86 -16.26 -1.19
N LEU A 52 9.61 -15.32 -0.62
CA LEU A 52 9.03 -14.15 0.08
C LEU A 52 8.24 -13.25 -0.88
N ILE A 53 8.78 -12.95 -2.07
CA ILE A 53 8.08 -12.16 -3.09
C ILE A 53 6.76 -12.83 -3.46
N PHE A 54 6.76 -14.15 -3.64
CA PHE A 54 5.56 -14.92 -3.95
C PHE A 54 4.50 -14.81 -2.84
N ILE A 55 4.88 -15.00 -1.57
CA ILE A 55 3.94 -14.87 -0.44
C ILE A 55 3.37 -13.45 -0.37
N PHE A 56 4.23 -12.42 -0.45
CA PHE A 56 3.76 -11.04 -0.41
C PHE A 56 2.80 -10.72 -1.55
N LEU A 57 3.06 -11.24 -2.75
CA LEU A 57 2.18 -11.08 -3.90
C LEU A 57 0.82 -11.74 -3.65
N VAL A 58 0.78 -12.97 -3.14
CA VAL A 58 -0.46 -13.69 -2.84
C VAL A 58 -1.28 -12.97 -1.77
N THR A 59 -0.66 -12.59 -0.65
CA THR A 59 -1.35 -11.88 0.44
C THR A 59 -1.86 -10.50 0.00
N SER A 60 -1.07 -9.78 -0.81
CA SER A 60 -1.48 -8.48 -1.36
C SER A 60 -2.62 -8.62 -2.37
N ALA A 61 -2.59 -9.65 -3.21
CA ALA A 61 -3.64 -9.91 -4.18
C ALA A 61 -4.96 -10.29 -3.50
N ASP A 62 -4.90 -11.13 -2.47
CA ASP A 62 -6.07 -11.50 -1.66
C ASP A 62 -6.73 -10.26 -1.03
N SER A 63 -5.94 -9.45 -0.33
CA SER A 63 -6.44 -8.21 0.29
C SER A 63 -7.00 -7.22 -0.75
N GLY A 64 -6.33 -7.07 -1.90
CA GLY A 64 -6.76 -6.16 -2.97
C GLY A 64 -8.08 -6.57 -3.62
N THR A 65 -8.23 -7.87 -3.93
CA THR A 65 -9.47 -8.39 -4.51
C THR A 65 -10.64 -8.28 -3.55
N PHE A 66 -10.40 -8.47 -2.24
CA PHE A 66 -11.40 -8.26 -1.20
C PHE A 66 -11.91 -6.81 -1.16
N VAL A 67 -11.00 -5.83 -1.14
CA VAL A 67 -11.36 -4.40 -1.09
C VAL A 67 -12.16 -3.97 -2.33
N VAL A 68 -11.70 -4.33 -3.53
CA VAL A 68 -12.41 -3.97 -4.77
C VAL A 68 -13.80 -4.63 -4.81
N SER A 69 -13.89 -5.88 -4.37
CA SER A 69 -15.18 -6.59 -4.30
C SER A 69 -16.15 -5.93 -3.33
N MET A 70 -15.68 -5.45 -2.18
CA MET A 70 -16.48 -4.68 -1.22
C MET A 70 -16.98 -3.37 -1.85
N MET A 71 -16.11 -2.62 -2.52
CA MET A 71 -16.48 -1.38 -3.20
C MET A 71 -17.53 -1.61 -4.30
N THR A 72 -17.46 -2.74 -5.01
CA THR A 72 -18.39 -3.08 -6.10
C THR A 72 -19.65 -3.83 -5.64
N SER A 73 -19.83 -4.00 -4.33
CA SER A 73 -21.00 -4.67 -3.73
C SER A 73 -21.74 -3.77 -2.74
N ASN A 74 -21.82 -2.47 -3.05
CA ASN A 74 -22.43 -1.44 -2.18
C ASN A 74 -21.85 -1.40 -0.76
N GLY A 75 -20.55 -1.71 -0.62
CA GLY A 75 -19.87 -1.70 0.68
C GLY A 75 -20.12 -2.94 1.54
N ASN A 76 -20.58 -4.05 0.96
CA ASN A 76 -20.76 -5.29 1.71
C ASN A 76 -19.43 -5.79 2.29
N LEU A 77 -19.34 -5.85 3.62
CA LEU A 77 -18.16 -6.29 4.37
C LEU A 77 -17.80 -7.76 4.12
N ASN A 78 -18.73 -8.55 3.60
CA ASN A 78 -18.51 -9.95 3.20
C ASN A 78 -18.95 -10.14 1.74
N PRO A 79 -18.17 -9.66 0.76
CA PRO A 79 -18.52 -9.81 -0.64
C PRO A 79 -18.51 -11.29 -1.05
N SER A 80 -19.35 -11.64 -2.01
CA SER A 80 -19.51 -13.04 -2.46
C SER A 80 -18.24 -13.56 -3.13
N THR A 81 -17.96 -14.86 -2.96
CA THR A 81 -16.77 -15.51 -3.54
C THR A 81 -16.67 -15.37 -5.07
N PRO A 82 -17.76 -15.48 -5.86
CA PRO A 82 -17.69 -15.28 -7.30
C PRO A 82 -17.20 -13.86 -7.68
N LEU A 83 -17.62 -12.84 -6.94
CA LEU A 83 -17.23 -11.45 -7.19
C LEU A 83 -15.72 -11.24 -6.92
N LYS A 84 -15.20 -11.82 -5.82
CA LYS A 84 -13.76 -11.83 -5.53
C LYS A 84 -12.98 -12.51 -6.64
N LEU A 85 -13.47 -13.64 -7.15
CA LEU A 85 -12.81 -14.39 -8.21
C LEU A 85 -12.80 -13.59 -9.53
N THR A 86 -13.90 -12.93 -9.89
CA THR A 86 -13.97 -12.06 -11.08
C THR A 86 -12.91 -10.95 -11.03
N TRP A 87 -12.82 -10.23 -9.91
CA TRP A 87 -11.80 -9.19 -9.74
C TRP A 87 -10.38 -9.74 -9.68
N GLY A 88 -10.18 -10.90 -9.04
CA GLY A 88 -8.89 -11.59 -9.01
C GLY A 88 -8.39 -11.96 -10.40
N VAL A 89 -9.27 -12.52 -11.24
CA VAL A 89 -8.94 -12.86 -12.63
C VAL A 89 -8.63 -11.60 -13.45
N LEU A 90 -9.42 -10.53 -13.30
CA LEU A 90 -9.16 -9.27 -14.01
C LEU A 90 -7.79 -8.67 -13.63
N ILE A 91 -7.45 -8.64 -12.34
CA ILE A 91 -6.14 -8.17 -11.86
C ILE A 91 -5.01 -9.06 -12.40
N ALA A 92 -5.19 -10.39 -12.39
CA ALA A 92 -4.21 -11.33 -12.93
C ALA A 92 -3.99 -11.15 -14.44
N VAL A 93 -5.04 -10.89 -15.22
CA VAL A 93 -4.95 -10.60 -16.65
C VAL A 93 -4.19 -9.30 -16.91
N ILE A 94 -4.47 -8.24 -16.15
CA ILE A 94 -3.74 -6.97 -16.26
C ILE A 94 -2.26 -7.17 -15.89
N ALA A 95 -1.98 -7.89 -14.80
CA ALA A 95 -0.62 -8.21 -14.38
C ALA A 95 0.14 -9.02 -15.45
N ALA A 96 -0.51 -10.02 -16.04
CA ALA A 96 0.06 -10.81 -17.13
C ALA A 96 0.33 -9.94 -18.37
N ALA A 97 -0.60 -9.07 -18.76
CA ALA A 97 -0.41 -8.15 -19.90
C ALA A 97 0.79 -7.22 -19.69
N VAL A 98 0.96 -6.68 -18.48
CA VAL A 98 2.12 -5.87 -18.13
C VAL A 98 3.41 -6.70 -18.14
N LEU A 99 3.39 -7.93 -17.63
CA LEU A 99 4.53 -8.83 -17.68
C LEU A 99 4.96 -9.14 -19.13
N PHE A 100 3.99 -9.40 -20.01
CA PHE A 100 4.23 -9.64 -21.44
C PHE A 100 4.86 -8.44 -22.16
N SER A 101 4.68 -7.22 -21.66
CA SER A 101 5.36 -6.04 -22.22
C SER A 101 6.88 -6.08 -22.03
N GLY A 102 7.37 -6.87 -21.06
CA GLY A 102 8.80 -6.98 -20.73
C GLY A 102 9.44 -5.67 -20.23
N SER A 103 8.64 -4.63 -19.95
CA SER A 103 9.14 -3.29 -19.67
C SER A 103 8.70 -2.79 -18.29
N ALA A 104 9.67 -2.57 -17.41
CA ALA A 104 9.44 -1.93 -16.11
C ALA A 104 8.85 -0.51 -16.27
N THR A 105 9.16 0.17 -17.36
CA THR A 105 8.61 1.49 -17.69
C THR A 105 7.11 1.43 -17.93
N VAL A 106 6.61 0.38 -18.62
CA VAL A 106 5.17 0.18 -18.85
C VAL A 106 4.44 -0.07 -17.53
N ALA A 107 4.98 -0.94 -16.67
CA ALA A 107 4.42 -1.20 -15.35
C ALA A 107 4.33 0.09 -14.51
N LYS A 108 5.39 0.90 -14.53
CA LYS A 108 5.45 2.19 -13.82
C LYS A 108 4.44 3.20 -14.39
N ALA A 109 4.33 3.30 -15.71
CA ALA A 109 3.40 4.22 -16.35
C ALA A 109 1.94 3.86 -16.02
N MET A 110 1.58 2.58 -16.06
CA MET A 110 0.26 2.10 -15.65
C MET A 110 -0.06 2.46 -14.19
N ALA A 111 0.91 2.22 -13.29
CA ALA A 111 0.75 2.56 -11.87
C ALA A 111 0.54 4.07 -11.65
N ILE A 112 1.36 4.92 -12.28
CA ILE A 112 1.25 6.39 -12.16
C ILE A 112 -0.10 6.87 -12.72
N THR A 113 -0.50 6.35 -13.87
CA THR A 113 -1.74 6.77 -14.54
C THR A 113 -2.97 6.50 -13.69
N GLY A 114 -3.01 5.37 -12.97
CA GLY A 114 -4.07 5.09 -11.99
C GLY A 114 -3.93 5.88 -10.68
N ALA A 115 -2.72 6.06 -10.18
CA ALA A 115 -2.47 6.71 -8.89
C ALA A 115 -2.73 8.22 -8.90
N VAL A 116 -2.42 8.93 -10.00
CA VAL A 116 -2.59 10.39 -10.10
C VAL A 116 -4.04 10.83 -9.87
N PRO A 117 -5.06 10.33 -10.59
CA PRO A 117 -6.44 10.73 -10.34
C PRO A 117 -6.93 10.28 -8.96
N PHE A 118 -6.52 9.10 -8.48
CA PHE A 118 -6.90 8.62 -7.15
C PHE A 118 -6.29 9.47 -6.02
N SER A 119 -5.11 10.06 -6.23
CA SER A 119 -4.49 10.96 -5.25
C SER A 119 -5.35 12.20 -4.96
N LEU A 120 -6.06 12.71 -5.97
CA LEU A 120 -7.02 13.81 -5.78
C LEU A 120 -8.18 13.38 -4.87
N VAL A 121 -8.67 12.15 -5.04
CA VAL A 121 -9.72 11.58 -4.18
C VAL A 121 -9.21 11.46 -2.74
N LEU A 122 -7.97 11.01 -2.53
CA LEU A 122 -7.36 10.95 -1.20
C LEU A 122 -7.22 12.33 -0.55
N CYS A 123 -6.82 13.36 -1.31
CA CYS A 123 -6.79 14.74 -0.81
C CYS A 123 -8.18 15.21 -0.36
N LEU A 124 -9.22 14.94 -1.15
CA LEU A 124 -10.60 15.24 -0.78
C LEU A 124 -11.04 14.46 0.46
N GLN A 125 -10.64 13.20 0.58
CA GLN A 125 -10.94 12.37 1.75
C GLN A 125 -10.29 12.92 3.03
N VAL A 126 -9.04 13.41 2.96
CA VAL A 126 -8.38 14.07 4.10
C VAL A 126 -9.14 15.34 4.51
N VAL A 127 -9.55 16.17 3.54
CA VAL A 127 -10.34 17.38 3.84
C VAL A 127 -11.70 17.03 4.45
N ALA A 128 -12.38 16.02 3.92
CA ALA A 128 -13.66 15.54 4.45
C ALA A 128 -13.50 15.00 5.88
N PHE A 129 -12.47 14.20 6.13
CA PHE A 129 -12.16 13.65 7.45
C PHE A 129 -11.90 14.75 8.48
N LEU A 130 -11.07 15.75 8.15
CA LEU A 130 -10.79 16.88 9.03
C LEU A 130 -12.04 17.74 9.30
N ARG A 131 -12.92 17.88 8.30
CA ARG A 131 -14.22 18.56 8.49
C ARG A 131 -15.14 17.77 9.41
N THR A 132 -15.17 16.45 9.30
CA THR A 132 -15.98 15.57 10.15
C THR A 132 -15.52 15.65 11.60
N ILE A 133 -14.22 15.54 11.87
CA ILE A 133 -13.68 15.67 13.23
C ILE A 133 -14.04 17.02 13.86
N ARG A 134 -13.87 18.13 13.13
CA ARG A 134 -14.23 19.46 13.65
C ARG A 134 -15.72 19.62 13.94
N ARG A 135 -16.57 18.93 13.18
CA ARG A 135 -18.02 18.91 13.43
C ARG A 135 -18.36 18.11 14.68
N GLU A 136 -17.70 16.99 14.91
CA GLU A 136 -17.89 16.18 16.13
C GLU A 136 -17.47 16.95 17.39
N GLU A 137 -16.34 17.65 17.38
CA GLU A 137 -15.92 18.52 18.50
C GLU A 137 -16.99 19.59 18.81
N THR A 138 -17.54 20.22 17.76
CA THR A 138 -18.57 21.26 17.94
C THR A 138 -19.86 20.67 18.51
N VAL A 139 -20.30 19.49 18.05
CA VAL A 139 -21.55 18.85 18.53
C VAL A 139 -21.42 18.40 19.99
N THR A 140 -20.26 17.87 20.40
CA THR A 140 -20.05 17.43 21.79
C THR A 140 -20.11 18.60 22.77
N THR A 141 -19.47 19.74 22.44
CA THR A 141 -19.51 20.94 23.31
C THR A 141 -20.91 21.54 23.47
N LEU A 142 -21.77 21.42 22.45
CA LEU A 142 -23.16 21.89 22.51
C LEU A 142 -24.02 21.01 23.42
N HIS A 143 -23.79 19.70 23.46
CA HIS A 143 -24.50 18.80 24.36
C HIS A 143 -24.07 18.98 25.82
N GLU A 144 -22.79 19.21 26.10
CA GLU A 144 -22.32 19.52 27.45
C GLU A 144 -22.91 20.85 27.96
N ASP A 145 -22.87 21.92 27.15
CA ASP A 145 -23.43 23.23 27.54
C ASP A 145 -24.96 23.19 27.72
N GLN A 146 -25.67 22.35 26.95
CA GLN A 146 -27.11 22.12 27.17
C GLN A 146 -27.40 21.27 28.40
N ALA A 147 -26.60 20.25 28.69
CA ALA A 147 -26.77 19.41 29.87
C ALA A 147 -26.55 20.24 31.15
N ASP A 148 -25.50 21.06 31.20
CA ASP A 148 -25.23 21.95 32.34
C ASP A 148 -26.35 22.97 32.56
N ARG A 149 -26.87 23.58 31.49
CA ARG A 149 -27.99 24.55 31.59
C ARG A 149 -29.30 23.94 32.08
N LEU A 150 -29.53 22.64 31.87
CA LEU A 150 -30.74 21.95 32.33
C LEU A 150 -30.60 21.43 33.77
N ILE A 151 -29.38 21.15 34.23
CA ILE A 151 -29.10 20.63 35.57
C ILE A 151 -28.98 21.77 36.60
N HIS A 152 -28.33 22.88 36.23
CA HIS A 152 -28.08 24.02 37.12
C HIS A 152 -29.34 24.61 37.81
N PRO A 153 -30.53 24.72 37.18
CA PRO A 153 -31.72 25.23 37.84
C PRO A 153 -32.35 24.23 38.83
N LEU A 154 -32.07 22.94 38.70
CA LEU A 154 -32.66 21.88 39.53
C LEU A 154 -31.92 21.74 40.88
N GLU A 155 -30.63 22.05 40.92
CA GLU A 155 -29.84 22.08 42.15
C GLU A 155 -30.16 23.30 43.03
N GLU A 156 -30.54 24.43 42.44
CA GLU A 156 -30.91 25.66 43.18
C GLU A 156 -32.27 25.55 43.90
N THR A 157 -33.11 24.59 43.53
CA THR A 157 -34.44 24.36 44.13
C THR A 157 -34.47 23.34 45.27
N ARG A 158 -33.33 22.82 45.72
CA ARG A 158 -33.22 21.78 46.75
C ARG A 158 -32.56 22.28 48.03
#